data_AF-A0A7X8UTT4-F1
#
_entry.id   AF-A0A7X8UTT4-F1
#
_cell.length_a   1.000
_cell.length_b   1.000
_cell.length_c   1.000
_cell.angle_alpha   90.00
_cell.angle_beta   90.00
_cell.angle_gamma   90.00
#
_symmetry.space_group_name_H-M   'P 1'
#
loop_
_entity.id
_entity.type
_entity.pdbx_description
1 polymer ?
#
loop_
_entity_poly.entity_id
_entity_poly.type
_entity_poly.pdbx_seq_one_letter_code
_entity_poly.pdbx_strand_id
1 'polypeptide(L)'
;MSEQARVDSVERLQTFRVQLCRSAESIETALSEAEQDIHRTRNWLHQDQQTYWKSELRKRTELYHRAKLALKRRQNEKTPLGGHYSYVDEKKAVDAAKRRLEEAEQKIANVRRWLRQLDKEADEYKAVVQRLGRYMEADVPRSLARLDQMIAALEAYFTVGVPIEERLATAGPVAGGMARAEPMPPPELAAVDYRKLRERTPEPAMLDGRPIEKPPFTELKWPRIEPAQREDILDLDLEYSPVSPLDKVVLAADCWERGRVYLERVALPSRPAGCWYVGTREGGADAEPVAVQVGEILRQRPDWAEILNLARGGLVILNGNSLEAVLDERDRQVWPPAEPKANTSAQGQSADRQDES
;
A
#
# COMPACT_ATOMS: atom_id res chain seq x y z
N MET A 1 -30.71 -16.88 15.44
CA MET A 1 -30.33 -17.93 14.48
C MET A 1 -28.85 -18.17 14.65
N SER A 2 -28.45 -19.43 14.76
CA SER A 2 -27.12 -19.90 15.16
C SER A 2 -26.04 -19.49 14.17
N GLU A 3 -25.14 -18.59 14.60
CA GLU A 3 -23.85 -18.30 13.95
C GLU A 3 -22.97 -19.55 14.00
N GLN A 4 -23.06 -20.38 12.95
CA GLN A 4 -21.97 -21.31 12.63
C GLN A 4 -20.84 -20.46 12.09
N ALA A 5 -19.77 -20.27 12.87
CA ALA A 5 -18.53 -19.68 12.38
C ALA A 5 -18.14 -20.41 11.08
N ARG A 6 -18.01 -19.69 9.96
CA ARG A 6 -17.76 -20.27 8.64
C ARG A 6 -16.37 -20.90 8.62
N VAL A 7 -16.26 -22.21 8.41
CA VAL A 7 -14.98 -22.94 8.30
C VAL A 7 -14.05 -22.30 7.25
N ASP A 8 -14.62 -21.72 6.20
CA ASP A 8 -13.88 -21.00 5.14
C ASP A 8 -13.07 -19.80 5.66
N SER A 9 -13.50 -19.14 6.74
CA SER A 9 -12.77 -17.97 7.28
C SER A 9 -11.48 -18.39 8.00
N VAL A 10 -11.48 -19.56 8.65
CA VAL A 10 -10.28 -20.12 9.29
C VAL A 10 -9.26 -20.55 8.23
N GLU A 11 -9.69 -21.24 7.18
CA GLU A 11 -8.81 -21.65 6.07
C GLU A 11 -8.20 -20.44 5.35
N ARG A 12 -8.98 -19.36 5.16
CA ARG A 12 -8.48 -18.09 4.60
C ARG A 12 -7.43 -17.44 5.52
N LEU A 13 -7.64 -17.42 6.84
CA LEU A 13 -6.67 -16.88 7.80
C LEU A 13 -5.38 -17.71 7.84
N GLN A 14 -5.48 -19.03 7.83
CA GLN A 14 -4.33 -19.94 7.75
C GLN A 14 -3.56 -19.73 6.43
N THR A 15 -4.26 -19.59 5.31
CA THR A 15 -3.66 -19.30 4.00
C THR A 15 -2.95 -17.95 4.00
N PHE A 16 -3.60 -16.90 4.52
CA PHE A 16 -2.99 -15.57 4.63
C PHE A 16 -1.74 -15.59 5.49
N ARG A 17 -1.75 -16.28 6.64
CA ARG A 17 -0.58 -16.48 7.49
C ARG A 17 0.58 -17.11 6.72
N VAL A 18 0.33 -18.17 5.96
CA VAL A 18 1.36 -18.82 5.13
C VAL A 18 1.92 -17.86 4.09
N GLN A 19 1.07 -17.09 3.41
CA GLN A 19 1.51 -16.11 2.42
C GLN A 19 2.32 -14.98 3.06
N LEU A 20 1.91 -14.51 4.24
CA LEU A 20 2.64 -13.48 4.98
C LEU A 20 4.05 -13.98 5.37
N CYS A 21 4.18 -15.19 5.90
CA CYS A 21 5.49 -15.80 6.18
C CYS A 21 6.35 -15.88 4.92
N ARG A 22 5.82 -16.43 3.82
CA ARG A 22 6.56 -16.55 2.55
C ARG A 22 6.99 -15.20 1.99
N SER A 23 6.13 -14.19 2.09
CA SER A 23 6.45 -12.84 1.63
C SER A 23 7.56 -12.19 2.47
N ALA A 24 7.53 -12.39 3.80
CA ALA A 24 8.57 -11.89 4.69
C ALA A 24 9.92 -12.53 4.40
N GLU A 25 9.97 -13.86 4.27
CA GLU A 25 11.18 -14.60 3.88
C GLU A 25 11.73 -14.12 2.53
N SER A 26 10.86 -13.89 1.54
CA SER A 26 11.25 -13.37 0.24
C SER A 26 11.81 -11.95 0.31
N ILE A 27 11.23 -11.07 1.14
CA ILE A 27 11.71 -9.70 1.34
C ILE A 27 13.07 -9.72 2.04
N GLU A 28 13.22 -10.47 3.13
CA GLU A 28 14.47 -10.59 3.88
C GLU A 28 15.60 -11.14 3.00
N THR A 29 15.31 -12.16 2.18
CA THR A 29 16.28 -12.73 1.25
C THR A 29 16.72 -11.69 0.22
N ALA A 30 15.77 -10.99 -0.43
CA ALA A 30 16.08 -9.99 -1.44
C ALA A 30 16.89 -8.80 -0.86
N LEU A 31 16.55 -8.36 0.36
CA LEU A 31 17.29 -7.31 1.06
C LEU A 31 18.71 -7.76 1.41
N SER A 32 18.87 -9.00 1.89
CA SER A 32 20.19 -9.57 2.23
C SER A 32 21.08 -9.71 0.99
N GLU A 33 20.53 -10.20 -0.13
CA GLU A 33 21.27 -10.32 -1.39
C GLU A 33 21.75 -8.96 -1.89
N ALA A 34 20.87 -7.95 -1.92
CA ALA A 34 21.23 -6.60 -2.32
C ALA A 34 22.30 -5.98 -1.40
N GLU A 35 22.19 -6.17 -0.08
CA GLU A 35 23.21 -5.73 0.87
C GLU A 35 24.57 -6.42 0.65
N GLN A 36 24.56 -7.73 0.39
CA GLN A 36 25.77 -8.49 0.11
C GLN A 36 26.44 -8.05 -1.19
N ASP A 37 25.69 -7.75 -2.24
CA ASP A 37 26.24 -7.28 -3.51
C ASP A 37 26.82 -5.86 -3.40
N ILE A 38 26.15 -4.96 -2.67
CA ILE A 38 26.70 -3.63 -2.33
C ILE A 38 27.99 -3.80 -1.54
N HIS A 39 27.99 -4.65 -0.51
CA HIS A 39 29.17 -4.89 0.33
C HIS A 39 30.34 -5.48 -0.46
N ARG A 40 30.08 -6.48 -1.31
CA ARG A 40 31.07 -7.09 -2.20
C ARG A 40 31.69 -6.06 -3.14
N THR A 41 30.85 -5.26 -3.79
CA THR A 41 31.30 -4.23 -4.74
C THR A 41 32.11 -3.14 -4.03
N ARG A 42 31.67 -2.73 -2.84
CA ARG A 42 32.39 -1.76 -2.01
C ARG A 42 33.76 -2.28 -1.59
N ASN A 43 33.83 -3.52 -1.11
CA ASN A 43 35.10 -4.13 -0.71
C ASN A 43 36.04 -4.28 -1.91
N TRP A 44 35.54 -4.74 -3.06
CA TRP A 44 36.33 -4.86 -4.27
C TRP A 44 36.92 -3.51 -4.71
N LEU A 45 36.13 -2.44 -4.64
CA LEU A 45 36.60 -1.11 -5.03
C LEU A 45 37.56 -0.50 -4.01
N HIS A 46 37.27 -0.65 -2.71
CA HIS A 46 38.03 -0.06 -1.62
C HIS A 46 39.36 -0.79 -1.37
N GLN A 47 39.35 -2.12 -1.40
CA GLN A 47 40.50 -2.96 -1.08
C GLN A 47 41.25 -3.38 -2.33
N ASP A 48 40.59 -4.07 -3.26
CA ASP A 48 41.28 -4.69 -4.41
C ASP A 48 41.70 -3.65 -5.44
N GLN A 49 40.74 -2.91 -6.00
CA GLN A 49 41.02 -1.96 -7.09
C GLN A 49 41.93 -0.82 -6.63
N GLN A 50 41.69 -0.26 -5.45
CA GLN A 50 42.53 0.80 -4.93
C GLN A 50 43.98 0.34 -4.76
N THR A 51 44.20 -0.85 -4.20
CA THR A 51 45.54 -1.42 -4.00
C THR A 51 46.20 -1.76 -5.33
N TYR A 52 45.46 -2.42 -6.24
CA TYR A 52 45.92 -2.79 -7.56
C TYR A 52 46.43 -1.57 -8.33
N TRP A 53 45.59 -0.53 -8.48
CA TRP A 53 45.95 0.64 -9.28
C TRP A 53 47.04 1.49 -8.62
N LYS A 54 47.11 1.56 -7.29
CA LYS A 54 48.27 2.17 -6.58
C LYS A 54 49.57 1.45 -6.91
N SER A 55 49.56 0.12 -6.91
CA SER A 55 50.74 -0.69 -7.26
C SER A 55 51.13 -0.51 -8.74
N GLU A 56 50.14 -0.45 -9.62
CA GLU A 56 50.33 -0.32 -11.05
C GLU A 56 50.84 1.07 -11.43
N LEU A 57 50.35 2.12 -10.76
CA LEU A 57 50.90 3.47 -10.89
C LEU A 57 52.39 3.49 -10.58
N ARG A 58 52.80 2.90 -9.44
CA ARG A 58 54.22 2.83 -9.06
C ARG A 58 55.07 2.12 -10.13
N LYS A 59 54.60 0.99 -10.65
CA LYS A 59 55.29 0.23 -11.72
C LYS A 59 55.40 1.03 -13.01
N ARG A 60 54.30 1.65 -13.45
CA ARG A 60 54.27 2.42 -14.71
C ARG A 60 55.08 3.70 -14.62
N THR A 61 55.13 4.35 -13.46
CA THR A 61 56.00 5.50 -13.20
C THR A 61 57.48 5.11 -13.33
N GLU A 62 57.87 4.00 -12.72
CA GLU A 62 59.23 3.46 -12.84
C GLU A 62 59.60 3.12 -14.30
N LEU A 63 58.69 2.46 -15.04
CA LEU A 63 58.90 2.15 -16.46
C LEU A 63 59.03 3.40 -17.33
N TYR A 64 58.21 4.42 -17.09
CA TYR A 64 58.31 5.70 -17.78
C TYR A 64 59.64 6.40 -17.50
N HIS A 65 60.10 6.42 -16.25
CA HIS A 65 61.40 6.96 -15.89
C HIS A 65 62.56 6.19 -16.55
N ARG A 66 62.53 4.86 -16.55
CA ARG A 66 63.53 4.02 -17.24
C ARG A 66 63.56 4.28 -18.74
N ALA A 67 62.41 4.35 -19.40
CA ALA A 67 62.34 4.66 -20.82
C ALA A 67 62.93 6.05 -21.12
N LYS A 68 62.64 7.05 -20.27
CA LYS A 68 63.17 8.41 -20.41
C LYS A 68 64.70 8.45 -20.25
N LEU A 69 65.25 7.67 -19.31
CA LEU A 69 66.70 7.54 -19.13
C LEU A 69 67.34 6.83 -20.33
N ALA A 70 66.73 5.76 -20.84
CA ALA A 70 67.21 5.04 -22.03
C ALA A 70 67.24 5.95 -23.27
N LEU A 71 66.19 6.75 -23.49
CA LEU A 71 66.15 7.73 -24.56
C LEU A 71 67.29 8.76 -24.42
N LYS A 72 67.49 9.33 -23.23
CA LYS A 72 68.59 10.27 -22.98
C LYS A 72 69.96 9.63 -23.22
N ARG A 73 70.14 8.38 -22.79
CA ARG A 73 71.38 7.62 -23.02
C ARG A 73 71.63 7.48 -24.53
N ARG A 74 70.63 7.01 -25.29
CA ARG A 74 70.74 6.81 -26.74
C ARG A 74 70.99 8.11 -27.50
N GLN A 75 70.38 9.21 -27.08
CA GLN A 75 70.63 10.54 -27.65
C GLN A 75 72.09 10.99 -27.47
N ASN A 76 72.69 10.65 -26.33
CA ASN A 76 74.08 11.01 -26.01
C ASN A 76 75.11 10.03 -26.58
N GLU A 77 74.70 8.84 -27.04
CA GLU A 77 75.58 7.85 -27.65
C GLU A 77 76.05 8.34 -29.04
N LYS A 78 77.38 8.43 -29.18
CA LYS A 78 78.03 8.82 -30.43
C LYS A 78 78.48 7.58 -31.22
N THR A 79 78.37 7.64 -32.53
CA THR A 79 78.96 6.63 -33.43
C THR A 79 80.49 6.79 -33.46
N PRO A 80 81.26 5.75 -33.82
CA PRO A 80 82.72 5.83 -33.98
C PRO A 80 83.18 6.91 -34.97
N LEU A 81 82.31 7.31 -35.90
CA LEU A 81 82.51 8.36 -36.89
C LEU A 81 82.10 9.77 -36.41
N GLY A 82 81.75 9.94 -35.13
CA GLY A 82 81.41 11.25 -34.53
C GLY A 82 79.94 11.70 -34.68
N GLY A 83 79.10 10.92 -35.38
CA GLY A 83 77.64 11.16 -35.47
C GLY A 83 76.86 10.67 -34.26
N HIS A 84 75.53 10.72 -34.32
CA HIS A 84 74.61 10.18 -33.29
C HIS A 84 73.87 8.94 -33.82
N TYR A 85 73.58 7.98 -32.93
CA TYR A 85 72.72 6.85 -33.28
C TYR A 85 71.25 7.27 -33.41
N SER A 86 70.48 6.54 -34.23
CA SER A 86 69.01 6.70 -34.28
C SER A 86 68.38 6.36 -32.92
N TYR A 87 67.40 7.17 -32.52
CA TYR A 87 66.69 7.07 -31.23
C TYR A 87 65.15 7.01 -31.39
N VAL A 88 64.67 6.70 -32.61
CA VAL A 88 63.23 6.72 -32.94
C VAL A 88 62.45 5.69 -32.12
N ASP A 89 63.04 4.52 -31.87
CA ASP A 89 62.38 3.43 -31.14
C ASP A 89 62.31 3.74 -29.64
N GLU A 90 63.34 4.33 -29.06
CA GLU A 90 63.35 4.81 -27.67
C GLU A 90 62.33 5.93 -27.47
N LYS A 91 62.18 6.83 -28.45
CA LYS A 91 61.15 7.88 -28.42
C LYS A 91 59.74 7.26 -28.41
N LYS A 92 59.48 6.31 -29.31
CA LYS A 92 58.19 5.56 -29.33
C LYS A 92 57.96 4.81 -28.02
N ALA A 93 59.00 4.24 -27.42
CA ALA A 93 58.90 3.52 -26.15
C ALA A 93 58.53 4.46 -24.98
N VAL A 94 59.12 5.67 -24.93
CA VAL A 94 58.75 6.71 -23.96
C VAL A 94 57.29 7.13 -24.14
N ASP A 95 56.87 7.40 -25.37
CA ASP A 95 55.49 7.80 -25.66
C ASP A 95 54.47 6.69 -25.31
N ALA A 96 54.84 5.42 -25.50
CA ALA A 96 54.02 4.28 -25.10
C ALA A 96 53.96 4.13 -23.56
N ALA A 97 55.09 4.29 -22.86
CA ALA A 97 55.12 4.24 -21.40
C ALA A 97 54.34 5.39 -20.76
N LYS A 98 54.42 6.60 -21.35
CA LYS A 98 53.67 7.78 -20.92
C LYS A 98 52.17 7.55 -21.00
N ARG A 99 51.67 7.06 -22.15
CA ARG A 99 50.24 6.74 -22.34
C ARG A 99 49.73 5.73 -21.32
N ARG A 100 50.52 4.70 -21.01
CA ARG A 100 50.16 3.71 -19.97
C ARG A 100 50.12 4.34 -18.57
N LEU A 101 51.04 5.25 -18.26
CA LEU A 101 51.04 5.97 -16.99
C LEU A 101 49.78 6.84 -16.85
N GLU A 102 49.48 7.64 -17.87
CA GLU A 102 48.27 8.49 -17.92
C GLU A 102 46.99 7.66 -17.76
N GLU A 103 46.92 6.48 -18.38
CA GLU A 103 45.80 5.54 -18.20
C GLU A 103 45.64 5.12 -16.73
N ALA A 104 46.73 4.75 -16.05
CA ALA A 104 46.66 4.33 -14.65
C ALA A 104 46.26 5.48 -13.71
N GLU A 105 46.74 6.70 -13.98
CA GLU A 105 46.30 7.91 -13.25
C GLU A 105 44.80 8.14 -13.42
N GLN A 106 44.29 8.02 -14.64
CA GLN A 106 42.85 8.12 -14.92
C GLN A 106 42.05 7.02 -14.22
N LYS A 107 42.54 5.79 -14.18
CA LYS A 107 41.88 4.68 -13.49
C LYS A 107 41.81 4.92 -11.99
N ILE A 108 42.87 5.44 -11.35
CA ILE A 108 42.84 5.83 -9.93
C ILE A 108 41.83 6.95 -9.69
N ALA A 109 41.79 7.97 -10.54
CA ALA A 109 40.82 9.06 -10.43
C ALA A 109 39.38 8.52 -10.52
N ASN A 110 39.14 7.60 -11.44
CA ASN A 110 37.84 6.93 -11.58
C ASN A 110 37.49 6.08 -10.36
N VAL A 111 38.42 5.27 -9.84
CA VAL A 111 38.19 4.48 -8.61
C VAL A 111 37.81 5.39 -7.45
N ARG A 112 38.50 6.52 -7.24
CA ARG A 112 38.17 7.50 -6.18
C ARG A 112 36.82 8.18 -6.40
N ARG A 113 36.43 8.42 -7.65
CA ARG A 113 35.12 8.99 -7.98
C ARG A 113 34.02 7.98 -7.66
N TRP A 114 34.15 6.74 -8.15
CA TRP A 114 33.16 5.70 -7.93
C TRP A 114 33.07 5.26 -6.47
N LEU A 115 34.17 5.28 -5.72
CA LEU A 115 34.15 4.98 -4.29
C LEU A 115 33.24 5.97 -3.54
N ARG A 116 33.43 7.27 -3.79
CA ARG A 116 32.60 8.31 -3.18
C ARG A 116 31.13 8.22 -3.60
N GLN A 117 30.86 7.94 -4.87
CA GLN A 117 29.48 7.76 -5.34
C GLN A 117 28.86 6.53 -4.68
N LEU A 118 29.55 5.39 -4.70
CA LEU A 118 29.05 4.13 -4.15
C LEU A 118 28.79 4.24 -2.64
N ASP A 119 29.68 4.89 -1.89
CA ASP A 119 29.46 5.12 -0.46
C ASP A 119 28.19 5.93 -0.21
N LYS A 120 27.98 7.01 -0.97
CA LYS A 120 26.78 7.85 -0.87
C LYS A 120 25.50 7.06 -1.20
N GLU A 121 25.47 6.37 -2.34
CA GLU A 121 24.30 5.59 -2.77
C GLU A 121 24.02 4.42 -1.82
N ALA A 122 25.06 3.78 -1.27
CA ALA A 122 24.91 2.72 -0.28
C ALA A 122 24.31 3.23 1.04
N ASP A 123 24.72 4.41 1.50
CA ASP A 123 24.17 5.03 2.70
C ASP A 123 22.70 5.46 2.49
N GLU A 124 22.36 5.99 1.30
CA GLU A 124 20.98 6.31 0.92
C GLU A 124 20.10 5.06 0.84
N TYR A 125 20.57 4.00 0.19
CA TYR A 125 19.92 2.69 0.15
C TYR A 125 19.64 2.18 1.56
N LYS A 126 20.66 2.17 2.43
CA LYS A 126 20.54 1.70 3.82
C LYS A 126 19.51 2.51 4.59
N ALA A 127 19.45 3.83 4.40
CA ALA A 127 18.48 4.68 5.08
C ALA A 127 17.03 4.38 4.66
N VAL A 128 16.79 4.08 3.38
CA VAL A 128 15.47 3.71 2.86
C VAL A 128 15.05 2.32 3.37
N VAL A 129 15.96 1.34 3.31
CA VAL A 129 15.68 -0.05 3.67
C VAL A 129 15.58 -0.27 5.18
N GLN A 130 16.28 0.53 6.00
CA GLN A 130 16.25 0.37 7.47
C GLN A 130 14.85 0.36 8.09
N ARG A 131 13.92 1.16 7.55
CA ARG A 131 12.53 1.16 8.06
C ARG A 131 11.82 -0.13 7.71
N LEU A 132 12.03 -0.64 6.50
CA LEU A 132 11.45 -1.92 6.07
C LEU A 132 12.04 -3.08 6.87
N GLY A 133 13.36 -3.10 7.09
CA GLY A 133 14.02 -4.11 7.92
C GLY A 133 13.45 -4.16 9.34
N ARG A 134 13.29 -3.00 10.00
CA ARG A 134 12.67 -2.93 11.33
C ARG A 134 11.23 -3.45 11.36
N TYR A 135 10.47 -3.14 10.31
CA TYR A 135 9.09 -3.62 10.17
C TYR A 135 9.05 -5.15 10.00
N MET A 136 9.95 -5.72 9.20
CA MET A 136 10.10 -7.18 9.07
C MET A 136 10.51 -7.84 10.39
N GLU A 137 11.43 -7.26 11.15
CA GLU A 137 11.93 -7.85 12.41
C GLU A 137 10.92 -7.79 13.57
N ALA A 138 10.09 -6.74 13.65
CA ALA A 138 9.24 -6.49 14.82
C ALA A 138 7.74 -6.65 14.53
N ASP A 139 7.25 -6.05 13.45
CA ASP A 139 5.82 -5.95 13.18
C ASP A 139 5.27 -7.20 12.50
N VAL A 140 6.05 -7.87 11.65
CA VAL A 140 5.63 -9.13 11.01
C VAL A 140 5.47 -10.25 12.04
N PRO A 141 6.43 -10.56 12.94
CA PRO A 141 6.23 -11.57 13.98
C PRO A 141 5.05 -11.26 14.90
N ARG A 142 4.82 -9.99 15.20
CA ARG A 142 3.65 -9.55 16.00
C ARG A 142 2.34 -9.78 15.26
N SER A 143 2.31 -9.49 13.97
CA SER A 143 1.15 -9.74 13.10
C SER A 143 0.87 -11.24 12.99
N LEU A 144 1.91 -12.06 12.82
CA LEU A 144 1.80 -13.52 12.78
C LEU A 144 1.29 -14.09 14.12
N ALA A 145 1.83 -13.64 15.25
CA ALA A 145 1.36 -14.07 16.57
C ALA A 145 -0.11 -13.69 16.82
N ARG A 146 -0.55 -12.53 16.30
CA ARG A 146 -1.96 -12.11 16.38
C ARG A 146 -2.85 -12.98 15.49
N LEU A 147 -2.40 -13.33 14.27
CA LEU A 147 -3.12 -14.27 13.39
C LEU A 147 -3.22 -15.65 14.05
N ASP A 148 -2.16 -16.14 14.68
CA ASP A 148 -2.16 -17.41 15.42
C ASP A 148 -3.19 -17.42 16.56
N GLN A 149 -3.28 -16.33 17.32
CA GLN A 149 -4.29 -16.16 18.37
C GLN A 149 -5.72 -16.14 17.81
N MET A 150 -5.93 -15.47 16.67
CA MET A 150 -7.25 -15.41 16.01
C MET A 150 -7.67 -16.78 15.49
N ILE A 151 -6.75 -17.51 14.85
CA ILE A 151 -6.98 -18.88 14.37
C ILE A 151 -7.32 -19.80 15.55
N ALA A 152 -6.51 -19.78 16.62
CA ALA A 152 -6.75 -20.60 17.81
C ALA A 152 -8.07 -20.29 18.50
N ALA A 153 -8.47 -19.01 18.57
CA ALA A 153 -9.75 -18.61 19.14
C ALA A 153 -10.93 -19.16 18.31
N LEU A 154 -10.86 -19.08 16.97
CA LEU A 154 -11.89 -19.62 16.09
C LEU A 154 -11.95 -21.16 16.17
N GLU A 155 -10.80 -21.85 16.21
CA GLU A 155 -10.72 -23.31 16.40
C GLU A 155 -11.28 -23.77 17.76
N ALA A 156 -11.11 -22.97 18.82
CA ALA A 156 -11.70 -23.24 20.13
C ALA A 156 -13.24 -23.17 20.12
N TYR A 157 -13.83 -22.26 19.32
CA TYR A 157 -15.29 -22.23 19.13
C TYR A 157 -15.82 -23.47 18.40
N PHE A 158 -15.03 -24.10 17.51
CA PHE A 158 -15.42 -25.35 16.86
C PHE A 158 -15.33 -26.57 17.77
N THR A 159 -14.41 -26.59 18.73
CA THR A 159 -14.23 -27.72 19.66
C THR A 159 -15.17 -27.67 20.86
N VAL A 160 -15.56 -26.47 21.30
CA VAL A 160 -16.63 -26.27 22.29
C VAL A 160 -17.98 -26.24 21.56
N GLY A 161 -18.42 -27.38 21.04
CA GLY A 161 -19.82 -27.56 20.67
C GLY A 161 -20.69 -27.36 21.91
N VAL A 162 -21.29 -26.18 22.06
CA VAL A 162 -22.20 -25.87 23.17
C VAL A 162 -23.48 -26.70 23.01
N PRO A 163 -23.86 -27.55 23.99
CA PRO A 163 -25.19 -28.15 24.03
C PRO A 163 -26.19 -27.03 24.32
N ILE A 164 -27.01 -26.68 23.32
CA ILE A 164 -28.06 -25.66 23.46
C ILE A 164 -29.28 -26.18 24.25
N GLU A 165 -29.32 -27.46 24.65
CA GLU A 165 -30.53 -28.06 25.21
C GLU A 165 -30.85 -27.70 26.68
N GLU A 166 -29.90 -27.18 27.47
CA GLU A 166 -30.12 -27.06 28.93
C GLU A 166 -30.59 -25.69 29.46
N ARG A 167 -30.77 -24.66 28.61
CA ARG A 167 -31.27 -23.34 29.08
C ARG A 167 -32.77 -23.09 28.87
N LEU A 168 -33.50 -24.01 28.26
CA LEU A 168 -34.95 -23.86 28.02
C LEU A 168 -35.85 -24.54 29.07
N ALA A 169 -35.29 -25.16 30.12
CA ALA A 169 -36.07 -25.97 31.06
C ALA A 169 -36.52 -25.28 32.37
N THR A 170 -36.23 -23.99 32.61
CA THR A 170 -36.53 -23.35 33.92
C THR A 170 -37.25 -21.99 33.86
N ALA A 171 -38.07 -21.75 32.84
CA ALA A 171 -39.02 -20.63 32.86
C ALA A 171 -40.46 -21.14 32.80
N GLY A 172 -41.07 -21.31 33.98
CA GLY A 172 -42.50 -21.61 34.12
C GLY A 172 -43.39 -20.47 33.59
N PRO A 173 -44.67 -20.75 33.28
CA PRO A 173 -45.53 -19.82 32.57
C PRO A 173 -46.06 -18.74 33.51
N VAL A 174 -45.80 -17.47 33.17
CA VAL A 174 -46.52 -16.33 33.74
C VAL A 174 -47.45 -15.79 32.65
N ALA A 175 -48.73 -16.09 32.82
CA ALA A 175 -49.82 -15.44 32.10
C ALA A 175 -50.03 -14.04 32.69
N GLY A 176 -50.11 -13.01 31.84
CA GLY A 176 -50.44 -11.66 32.27
C GLY A 176 -50.26 -10.60 31.19
N GLY A 177 -51.31 -10.41 30.40
CA GLY A 177 -51.56 -9.39 29.38
C GLY A 177 -50.56 -8.25 29.14
N MET A 178 -50.17 -8.10 27.88
CA MET A 178 -50.00 -6.79 27.26
C MET A 178 -50.63 -6.76 25.88
N ALA A 179 -51.25 -5.62 25.60
CA ALA A 179 -51.95 -5.29 24.38
C ALA A 179 -51.10 -5.58 23.14
N ARG A 180 -51.78 -6.09 22.12
CA ARG A 180 -51.31 -6.30 20.75
C ARG A 180 -50.72 -5.00 20.21
N ALA A 181 -49.40 -4.85 20.27
CA ALA A 181 -48.69 -3.99 19.35
C ALA A 181 -48.76 -4.69 17.99
N GLU A 182 -49.46 -4.07 17.04
CA GLU A 182 -49.40 -4.48 15.65
C GLU A 182 -47.92 -4.52 15.22
N PRO A 183 -47.48 -5.56 14.48
CA PRO A 183 -46.16 -5.55 13.88
C PRO A 183 -46.10 -4.36 12.93
N MET A 184 -45.33 -3.35 13.32
CA MET A 184 -44.97 -2.25 12.43
C MET A 184 -44.38 -2.90 11.17
N PRO A 185 -44.93 -2.62 9.97
CA PRO A 185 -44.34 -3.12 8.74
C PRO A 185 -42.87 -2.66 8.69
N PRO A 186 -41.97 -3.43 8.05
CA PRO A 186 -40.63 -2.97 7.74
C PRO A 186 -40.75 -1.56 7.15
N PRO A 187 -39.95 -0.57 7.59
CA PRO A 187 -40.02 0.75 6.97
C PRO A 187 -39.80 0.52 5.48
N GLU A 188 -40.85 0.73 4.69
CA GLU A 188 -40.72 0.83 3.25
C GLU A 188 -39.56 1.78 3.02
N LEU A 189 -38.48 1.27 2.41
CA LEU A 189 -37.43 2.07 1.83
C LEU A 189 -38.12 3.00 0.82
N ALA A 190 -38.62 4.14 1.29
CA ALA A 190 -38.84 5.29 0.44
C ALA A 190 -37.51 5.47 -0.26
N ALA A 191 -37.45 5.17 -1.55
CA ALA A 191 -36.22 5.08 -2.33
C ALA A 191 -35.46 6.41 -2.16
N VAL A 192 -34.52 6.43 -1.22
CA VAL A 192 -33.69 7.59 -0.95
C VAL A 192 -32.80 7.69 -2.17
N ASP A 193 -33.01 8.72 -2.98
CA ASP A 193 -32.20 8.94 -4.16
C ASP A 193 -30.81 9.44 -3.73
N TYR A 194 -29.93 8.49 -3.39
CA TYR A 194 -28.58 8.77 -2.89
C TYR A 194 -27.73 9.56 -3.90
N ARG A 195 -28.12 9.58 -5.18
CA ARG A 195 -27.45 10.35 -6.24
C ARG A 195 -27.38 11.84 -5.92
N LYS A 196 -28.42 12.36 -5.25
CA LYS A 196 -28.49 13.77 -4.81
C LYS A 196 -27.41 14.14 -3.79
N LEU A 197 -26.76 13.17 -3.16
CA LEU A 197 -25.64 13.45 -2.25
C LEU A 197 -24.39 13.89 -3.00
N ARG A 198 -24.19 13.45 -4.26
CA ARG A 198 -23.05 13.91 -5.09
C ARG A 198 -23.13 15.38 -5.42
N GLU A 199 -24.35 15.90 -5.62
CA GLU A 199 -24.59 17.33 -5.86
C GLU A 199 -24.17 18.21 -4.66
N ARG A 200 -24.00 17.60 -3.48
CA ARG A 200 -23.57 18.27 -2.25
C ARG A 200 -22.07 18.19 -2.02
N THR A 201 -21.36 17.38 -2.79
CA THR A 201 -19.91 17.32 -2.77
C THR A 201 -19.35 18.56 -3.46
N PRO A 202 -18.48 19.35 -2.80
CA PRO A 202 -17.89 20.55 -3.40
C PRO A 202 -17.11 20.23 -4.67
N GLU A 203 -16.93 21.26 -5.52
CA GLU A 203 -16.20 21.09 -6.77
C GLU A 203 -14.76 20.55 -6.56
N PRO A 204 -14.27 19.65 -7.43
CA PRO A 204 -12.94 19.05 -7.27
C PRO A 204 -11.80 20.06 -7.14
N ALA A 205 -11.88 21.20 -7.83
CA ALA A 205 -10.87 22.26 -7.73
C ALA A 205 -10.82 22.90 -6.33
N MET A 206 -11.97 23.04 -5.66
CA MET A 206 -12.03 23.52 -4.28
C MET A 206 -11.39 22.50 -3.34
N LEU A 207 -11.74 21.22 -3.47
CA LEU A 207 -11.18 20.15 -2.65
C LEU A 207 -9.66 20.04 -2.82
N ASP A 208 -9.17 20.21 -4.04
CA ASP A 208 -7.75 20.15 -4.38
C ASP A 208 -6.94 21.26 -3.71
N GLY A 209 -7.46 22.49 -3.73
CA GLY A 209 -6.81 23.67 -3.14
C GLY A 209 -6.76 23.71 -1.61
N ARG A 210 -7.49 22.83 -0.90
CA ARG A 210 -7.51 22.84 0.57
C ARG A 210 -6.19 22.30 1.17
N PRO A 211 -5.50 23.10 2.02
CA PRO A 211 -4.31 22.65 2.73
C PRO A 211 -4.69 21.67 3.84
N ILE A 212 -3.81 20.71 4.14
CA ILE A 212 -4.01 19.79 5.26
C ILE A 212 -3.81 20.56 6.56
N GLU A 213 -4.82 20.50 7.43
CA GLU A 213 -4.85 21.17 8.73
C GLU A 213 -4.88 20.14 9.87
N LYS A 214 -4.79 20.65 11.11
CA LYS A 214 -4.98 19.81 12.31
C LYS A 214 -6.44 19.35 12.38
N PRO A 215 -6.72 18.14 12.89
CA PRO A 215 -8.09 17.64 12.97
C PRO A 215 -8.95 18.57 13.84
N PRO A 216 -10.12 19.02 13.36
CA PRO A 216 -11.03 19.89 14.10
C PRO A 216 -11.85 19.12 15.16
N PHE A 217 -11.57 17.83 15.36
CA PHE A 217 -12.31 16.94 16.23
C PHE A 217 -11.40 16.25 17.24
N THR A 218 -11.94 16.02 18.43
CA THR A 218 -11.31 15.16 19.44
C THR A 218 -11.81 13.73 19.33
N GLU A 219 -13.09 13.54 19.00
CA GLU A 219 -13.75 12.24 18.87
C GLU A 219 -14.65 12.22 17.62
N LEU A 220 -14.62 11.12 16.88
CA LEU A 220 -15.49 10.89 15.73
C LEU A 220 -16.77 10.15 16.14
N LYS A 221 -17.92 10.84 16.08
CA LYS A 221 -19.27 10.26 16.33
C LYS A 221 -19.83 9.49 15.13
N TRP A 222 -18.95 9.11 14.21
CA TRP A 222 -19.31 8.41 13.00
C TRP A 222 -19.86 7.00 13.29
N PRO A 223 -20.64 6.43 12.37
CA PRO A 223 -21.20 5.07 12.47
C PRO A 223 -20.12 4.00 12.42
N ARG A 224 -20.05 3.09 13.41
CA ARG A 224 -19.21 1.88 13.34
C ARG A 224 -19.71 0.95 12.24
N ILE A 225 -18.79 0.34 11.50
CA ILE A 225 -19.15 -0.64 10.48
C ILE A 225 -18.99 -2.02 11.08
N GLU A 226 -20.08 -2.78 11.07
CA GLU A 226 -20.05 -4.14 11.60
C GLU A 226 -19.11 -5.02 10.76
N PRO A 227 -18.43 -6.01 11.36
CA PRO A 227 -17.52 -6.90 10.65
C PRO A 227 -18.13 -7.55 9.40
N ALA A 228 -19.40 -7.98 9.46
CA ALA A 228 -20.11 -8.57 8.32
C ALA A 228 -20.23 -7.61 7.13
N GLN A 229 -20.51 -6.33 7.39
CA GLN A 229 -20.61 -5.32 6.34
C GLN A 229 -19.24 -4.98 5.73
N ARG A 230 -18.15 -5.13 6.50
CA ARG A 230 -16.79 -4.95 5.97
C ARG A 230 -16.39 -6.09 5.04
N GLU A 231 -16.81 -7.32 5.33
CA GLU A 231 -16.66 -8.45 4.40
C GLU A 231 -17.45 -8.20 3.12
N ASP A 232 -18.71 -7.76 3.23
CA ASP A 232 -19.51 -7.43 2.06
C ASP A 232 -18.85 -6.35 1.18
N ILE A 233 -18.22 -5.33 1.78
CA ILE A 233 -17.47 -4.28 1.06
C ILE A 233 -16.26 -4.86 0.31
N LEU A 234 -15.58 -5.85 0.88
CA LEU A 234 -14.42 -6.52 0.26
C LEU A 234 -14.83 -7.46 -0.89
N ASP A 235 -16.06 -7.97 -0.86
CA ASP A 235 -16.62 -8.83 -1.91
C ASP A 235 -17.30 -8.04 -3.04
N LEU A 236 -17.33 -6.70 -2.96
CA LEU A 236 -17.86 -5.86 -4.04
C LEU A 236 -16.96 -5.94 -5.27
N ASP A 237 -17.58 -6.11 -6.45
CA ASP A 237 -16.91 -6.00 -7.76
C ASP A 237 -16.64 -4.53 -8.10
N LEU A 238 -15.82 -3.89 -7.27
CA LEU A 238 -15.32 -2.53 -7.43
C LEU A 238 -13.81 -2.56 -7.59
N GLU A 239 -13.28 -1.62 -8.37
CA GLU A 239 -11.83 -1.41 -8.38
C GLU A 239 -11.37 -0.97 -6.98
N TYR A 240 -10.15 -1.37 -6.58
CA TYR A 240 -9.52 -0.91 -5.34
C TYR A 240 -8.34 -0.02 -5.65
N SER A 241 -8.24 1.10 -4.94
CA SER A 241 -7.16 2.07 -5.09
C SER A 241 -6.63 2.40 -3.70
N PRO A 242 -5.52 1.77 -3.28
CA PRO A 242 -5.05 1.85 -1.91
C PRO A 242 -4.75 3.30 -1.51
N VAL A 243 -5.16 3.67 -0.29
CA VAL A 243 -4.97 5.01 0.26
C VAL A 243 -3.83 5.02 1.27
N SER A 244 -2.94 6.00 1.15
CA SER A 244 -1.84 6.22 2.11
C SER A 244 -2.34 6.99 3.34
N PRO A 245 -1.84 6.72 4.56
CA PRO A 245 -2.15 7.53 5.74
C PRO A 245 -1.82 9.02 5.60
N LEU A 246 -0.92 9.38 4.69
CA LEU A 246 -0.53 10.76 4.38
C LEU A 246 -1.46 11.43 3.36
N ASP A 247 -2.38 10.67 2.77
CA ASP A 247 -3.33 11.21 1.80
C ASP A 247 -4.36 12.10 2.48
N LYS A 248 -4.98 12.95 1.66
CA LYS A 248 -5.96 13.95 2.09
C LYS A 248 -7.36 13.35 2.13
N VAL A 249 -8.09 13.62 3.20
CA VAL A 249 -9.56 13.51 3.27
C VAL A 249 -10.11 14.89 3.59
N VAL A 250 -11.14 15.30 2.87
CA VAL A 250 -11.82 16.58 3.09
C VAL A 250 -13.15 16.33 3.80
N LEU A 251 -13.39 17.07 4.88
CA LEU A 251 -14.52 16.89 5.77
C LEU A 251 -15.46 18.09 5.66
N ALA A 252 -16.74 17.86 5.42
CA ALA A 252 -17.75 18.90 5.58
C ALA A 252 -17.77 19.42 7.02
N ALA A 253 -18.19 20.67 7.19
CA ALA A 253 -18.36 21.26 8.51
C ALA A 253 -19.26 20.38 9.40
N ASP A 254 -18.80 20.18 10.64
CA ASP A 254 -19.47 19.42 11.70
C ASP A 254 -19.75 17.95 11.39
N CYS A 255 -19.22 17.38 10.29
CA CYS A 255 -19.54 16.00 9.93
C CYS A 255 -19.05 15.01 10.99
N TRP A 256 -17.97 15.32 11.72
CA TRP A 256 -17.41 14.51 12.81
C TRP A 256 -18.34 14.35 14.01
N GLU A 257 -19.34 15.22 14.18
CA GLU A 257 -20.32 15.14 15.27
C GLU A 257 -21.61 14.42 14.87
N ARG A 258 -21.76 14.02 13.60
CA ARG A 258 -22.99 13.43 13.07
C ARG A 258 -22.87 11.93 12.85
N GLY A 259 -23.94 11.19 13.18
CA GLY A 259 -24.04 9.74 12.96
C GLY A 259 -24.53 9.35 11.55
N ARG A 260 -24.77 10.32 10.66
CA ARG A 260 -25.28 10.11 9.30
C ARG A 260 -24.42 10.86 8.29
N VAL A 261 -23.52 10.12 7.67
CA VAL A 261 -22.49 10.66 6.78
C VAL A 261 -22.45 9.88 5.48
N TYR A 262 -22.01 10.55 4.43
CA TYR A 262 -21.67 9.91 3.17
C TYR A 262 -20.23 10.20 2.83
N LEU A 263 -19.60 9.28 2.11
CA LEU A 263 -18.26 9.41 1.60
C LEU A 263 -18.30 9.34 0.08
N GLU A 264 -17.62 10.25 -0.58
CA GLU A 264 -17.43 10.22 -2.03
C GLU A 264 -15.96 10.30 -2.38
N ARG A 265 -15.50 9.41 -3.27
CA ARG A 265 -14.13 9.45 -3.78
C ARG A 265 -14.04 10.29 -5.05
N VAL A 266 -13.57 11.52 -4.90
CA VAL A 266 -13.54 12.55 -5.95
C VAL A 266 -12.18 12.58 -6.63
N ALA A 267 -12.13 12.51 -7.95
CA ALA A 267 -10.90 12.71 -8.72
C ALA A 267 -10.47 14.17 -8.65
N LEU A 268 -9.19 14.44 -8.33
CA LEU A 268 -8.66 15.80 -8.22
C LEU A 268 -7.85 16.18 -9.47
N PRO A 269 -7.86 17.46 -9.88
CA PRO A 269 -7.02 17.94 -10.98
C PRO A 269 -5.52 17.68 -10.79
N SER A 270 -4.97 17.95 -9.58
CA SER A 270 -3.54 17.76 -9.28
C SER A 270 -3.16 16.30 -9.04
N ARG A 271 -4.13 15.47 -8.62
CA ARG A 271 -3.91 14.09 -8.22
C ARG A 271 -5.01 13.21 -8.82
N PRO A 272 -4.71 12.50 -9.93
CA PRO A 272 -5.68 11.63 -10.56
C PRO A 272 -6.32 10.66 -9.57
N ALA A 273 -5.53 10.04 -8.68
CA ALA A 273 -6.00 9.09 -7.67
C ALA A 273 -7.14 9.61 -6.77
N GLY A 274 -7.32 10.94 -6.71
CA GLY A 274 -8.42 11.59 -6.01
C GLY A 274 -8.20 11.80 -4.52
N CYS A 275 -9.22 12.33 -3.86
CA CYS A 275 -9.35 12.36 -2.41
C CYS A 275 -10.74 11.93 -1.99
N TRP A 276 -10.87 11.53 -0.72
CA TRP A 276 -12.19 11.30 -0.13
C TRP A 276 -12.78 12.62 0.36
N TYR A 277 -14.07 12.82 0.11
CA TYR A 277 -14.89 13.83 0.75
C TYR A 277 -15.88 13.15 1.70
N VAL A 278 -16.03 13.65 2.92
CA VAL A 278 -17.01 13.17 3.90
C VAL A 278 -18.04 14.27 4.14
N GLY A 279 -19.27 14.03 3.71
CA GLY A 279 -20.39 14.95 3.88
C GLY A 279 -21.45 14.43 4.84
N THR A 280 -22.38 15.30 5.23
CA THR A 280 -23.53 14.92 6.06
C THR A 280 -24.77 14.72 5.18
N ARG A 281 -25.65 13.79 5.55
CA ARG A 281 -26.89 13.54 4.80
C ARG A 281 -27.91 14.67 4.94
N GLU A 282 -27.85 15.44 6.01
CA GLU A 282 -28.77 16.55 6.28
C GLU A 282 -28.29 17.88 5.67
N GLY A 283 -27.02 17.98 5.30
CA GLY A 283 -26.37 19.22 4.87
C GLY A 283 -25.40 19.70 5.95
N GLY A 284 -24.25 20.22 5.52
CA GLY A 284 -23.25 20.78 6.42
C GLY A 284 -23.71 22.14 6.96
N ALA A 285 -23.08 22.60 8.04
CA ALA A 285 -23.14 24.02 8.37
C ALA A 285 -22.51 24.86 7.24
N ASP A 286 -22.82 26.15 7.16
CA ASP A 286 -22.27 27.11 6.17
C ASP A 286 -20.77 27.40 6.35
N ALA A 287 -20.03 26.53 7.06
CA ALA A 287 -18.61 26.64 7.27
C ALA A 287 -17.83 25.88 6.18
N GLU A 288 -16.60 26.34 5.95
CA GLU A 288 -15.73 25.76 4.93
C GLU A 288 -15.30 24.33 5.30
N PRO A 289 -15.17 23.44 4.31
CA PRO A 289 -14.71 22.08 4.56
C PRO A 289 -13.23 22.05 4.96
N VAL A 290 -12.89 21.18 5.91
CA VAL A 290 -11.55 21.06 6.49
C VAL A 290 -10.85 19.83 5.93
N ALA A 291 -9.60 19.98 5.48
CA ALA A 291 -8.81 18.87 4.99
C ALA A 291 -7.89 18.32 6.09
N VAL A 292 -7.90 17.01 6.29
CA VAL A 292 -7.07 16.29 7.28
C VAL A 292 -6.36 15.11 6.60
N GLN A 293 -5.39 14.52 7.30
CA GLN A 293 -4.77 13.28 6.85
C GLN A 293 -5.68 12.07 7.09
N VAL A 294 -5.68 11.11 6.16
CA VAL A 294 -6.34 9.80 6.32
C VAL A 294 -5.93 9.12 7.63
N GLY A 295 -4.66 9.24 8.02
CA GLY A 295 -4.13 8.67 9.25
C GLY A 295 -4.75 9.25 10.54
N GLU A 296 -5.35 10.43 10.52
CA GLU A 296 -6.12 10.98 11.66
C GLU A 296 -7.46 10.25 11.82
N ILE A 297 -8.11 9.92 10.70
CA ILE A 297 -9.37 9.18 10.68
C ILE A 297 -9.13 7.74 11.12
N LEU A 298 -8.20 7.04 10.47
CA LEU A 298 -7.93 5.62 10.73
C LEU A 298 -7.43 5.35 12.16
N ARG A 299 -6.86 6.35 12.84
CA ARG A 299 -6.47 6.25 14.25
C ARG A 299 -7.65 6.00 15.18
N GLN A 300 -8.79 6.64 14.92
CA GLN A 300 -10.00 6.42 15.72
C GLN A 300 -10.91 5.37 15.09
N ARG A 301 -10.93 5.31 13.75
CA ARG A 301 -11.83 4.49 12.92
C ARG A 301 -11.06 3.55 12.00
N PRO A 302 -10.35 2.55 12.57
CA PRO A 302 -9.64 1.55 11.76
C PRO A 302 -10.60 0.70 10.93
N ASP A 303 -11.88 0.61 11.33
CA ASP A 303 -12.96 -0.08 10.63
C ASP A 303 -13.37 0.57 9.31
N TRP A 304 -12.86 1.77 9.01
CA TRP A 304 -13.12 2.46 7.74
C TRP A 304 -12.05 2.18 6.67
N ALA A 305 -11.01 1.40 6.99
CA ALA A 305 -9.90 1.15 6.06
C ALA A 305 -10.35 0.52 4.74
N GLU A 306 -11.30 -0.42 4.83
CA GLU A 306 -11.87 -1.13 3.69
C GLU A 306 -12.65 -0.17 2.77
N ILE A 307 -13.45 0.73 3.36
CA ILE A 307 -14.17 1.78 2.62
C ILE A 307 -13.18 2.71 1.92
N LEU A 308 -12.16 3.19 2.63
CA LEU A 308 -11.24 4.19 2.09
C LEU A 308 -10.38 3.62 0.94
N ASN A 309 -10.24 2.31 0.83
CA ASN A 309 -9.52 1.65 -0.27
C ASN A 309 -10.36 1.44 -1.54
N LEU A 310 -11.67 1.70 -1.51
CA LEU A 310 -12.52 1.64 -2.72
C LEU A 310 -12.03 2.65 -3.77
N ALA A 311 -12.07 2.27 -5.05
CA ALA A 311 -11.61 3.14 -6.15
C ALA A 311 -12.56 4.31 -6.44
N ARG A 312 -12.21 5.07 -7.48
CA ARG A 312 -12.80 6.37 -7.82
C ARG A 312 -14.32 6.27 -8.03
N GLY A 313 -15.00 7.37 -7.71
CA GLY A 313 -16.44 7.59 -7.88
C GLY A 313 -17.36 6.69 -7.03
N GLY A 314 -16.82 5.86 -6.14
CA GLY A 314 -17.60 5.20 -5.10
C GLY A 314 -18.29 6.21 -4.18
N LEU A 315 -19.60 6.10 -4.03
CA LEU A 315 -20.40 6.83 -3.05
C LEU A 315 -20.87 5.85 -1.97
N VAL A 316 -20.45 6.10 -0.74
CA VAL A 316 -20.74 5.22 0.41
C VAL A 316 -21.61 5.96 1.39
N ILE A 317 -22.75 5.37 1.77
CA ILE A 317 -23.71 5.98 2.69
C ILE A 317 -23.74 5.20 3.98
N LEU A 318 -23.54 5.91 5.09
CA LEU A 318 -23.52 5.33 6.43
C LEU A 318 -24.59 6.00 7.30
N ASN A 319 -25.37 5.19 8.01
CA ASN A 319 -26.46 5.66 8.86
C ASN A 319 -26.44 4.93 10.20
N GLY A 320 -26.27 5.69 11.28
CA GLY A 320 -26.36 5.17 12.65
C GLY A 320 -25.17 4.28 13.00
N ASN A 321 -25.30 2.96 12.84
CA ASN A 321 -24.25 1.97 13.07
C ASN A 321 -24.15 0.98 11.89
N SER A 322 -24.64 1.36 10.70
CA SER A 322 -24.69 0.47 9.55
C SER A 322 -24.30 1.18 8.27
N LEU A 323 -23.59 0.46 7.41
CA LEU A 323 -23.57 0.72 5.97
C LEU A 323 -25.02 0.67 5.46
N GLU A 324 -25.44 1.70 4.72
CA GLU A 324 -26.81 1.83 4.21
C GLU A 324 -26.87 1.57 2.69
N ALA A 325 -25.89 2.08 1.94
CA ALA A 325 -25.75 1.80 0.52
C ALA A 325 -24.32 2.09 0.03
N VAL A 326 -23.91 1.40 -1.04
CA VAL A 326 -22.71 1.74 -1.83
C VAL A 326 -23.13 1.86 -3.30
N LEU A 327 -22.76 2.97 -3.94
CA LEU A 327 -23.01 3.22 -5.35
C LEU A 327 -21.67 3.33 -6.11
N ASP A 328 -21.64 2.82 -7.34
CA ASP A 328 -20.52 2.97 -8.27
C ASP A 328 -20.48 4.36 -8.93
N GLU A 329 -19.48 4.60 -9.79
CA GLU A 329 -19.35 5.86 -10.55
C GLU A 329 -20.53 6.15 -11.49
N ARG A 330 -21.33 5.14 -11.82
CA ARG A 330 -22.48 5.21 -12.74
C ARG A 330 -23.81 5.31 -11.96
N ASP A 331 -23.74 5.61 -10.67
CA ASP A 331 -24.87 5.68 -9.76
C ASP A 331 -25.71 4.41 -9.68
N ARG A 332 -25.06 3.25 -9.86
CA ARG A 332 -25.65 1.94 -9.63
C ARG A 332 -25.35 1.52 -8.21
N GLN A 333 -26.39 1.16 -7.48
CA GLN A 333 -26.24 0.60 -6.15
C GLN A 333 -25.64 -0.81 -6.27
N VAL A 334 -24.42 -0.98 -5.77
CA VAL A 334 -23.70 -2.26 -5.72
C VAL A 334 -23.87 -2.94 -4.36
N TRP A 335 -24.31 -2.20 -3.34
CA TRP A 335 -24.62 -2.74 -2.01
C TRP A 335 -25.85 -2.04 -1.37
N PRO A 336 -26.76 -2.76 -0.69
CA PRO A 336 -26.87 -4.23 -0.67
C PRO A 336 -27.08 -4.81 -2.08
N PRO A 337 -26.64 -6.07 -2.32
CA PRO A 337 -26.87 -6.73 -3.59
C PRO A 337 -28.38 -6.81 -3.84
N ALA A 338 -28.82 -6.52 -5.06
CA ALA A 338 -30.23 -6.59 -5.41
C ALA A 338 -30.77 -8.00 -5.07
N GLU A 339 -31.84 -8.08 -4.26
CA GLU A 339 -32.50 -9.36 -4.02
C GLU A 339 -32.84 -10.00 -5.38
N PRO A 340 -32.51 -11.28 -5.60
CA PRO A 340 -32.95 -11.97 -6.80
C PRO A 340 -34.48 -11.90 -6.81
N LYS A 341 -35.04 -11.23 -7.83
CA LYS A 341 -36.50 -11.16 -8.01
C LYS A 341 -37.04 -12.57 -7.89
N ALA A 342 -37.79 -12.84 -6.82
CA ALA A 342 -38.49 -14.10 -6.66
C ALA A 342 -39.32 -14.30 -7.93
N ASN A 343 -38.97 -15.33 -8.71
CA ASN A 343 -39.72 -15.72 -9.89
C ASN A 343 -41.18 -15.88 -9.45
N THR A 344 -42.01 -14.92 -9.86
CA THR A 344 -43.45 -15.02 -9.73
C THR A 344 -43.93 -15.99 -10.81
N SER A 345 -43.62 -17.26 -10.64
CA SER A 345 -44.32 -18.34 -11.33
C SER A 345 -45.58 -18.64 -10.53
N ALA A 346 -46.58 -17.78 -10.70
CA ALA A 346 -47.94 -18.04 -10.26
C ALA A 346 -48.89 -17.81 -11.44
N GLN A 347 -49.58 -18.89 -11.79
CA GLN A 347 -50.95 -18.93 -12.32
C GLN A 347 -51.19 -18.39 -13.74
N GLY A 348 -51.47 -19.33 -14.65
CA GLY A 348 -52.02 -19.01 -15.97
C GLY A 348 -52.30 -20.20 -16.88
N GLN A 349 -52.70 -21.37 -16.35
CA GLN A 349 -53.31 -22.43 -17.17
C GLN A 349 -54.49 -23.07 -16.43
N SER A 350 -55.63 -22.40 -16.51
CA SER A 350 -56.95 -23.05 -16.43
C SER A 350 -57.97 -22.13 -17.11
N ALA A 351 -58.23 -22.43 -18.39
CA ALA A 351 -59.45 -22.14 -19.16
C ALA A 351 -59.08 -22.06 -20.65
N ASP A 352 -59.17 -23.17 -21.37
CA ASP A 352 -59.97 -23.24 -22.60
C ASP A 352 -59.92 -24.65 -23.18
N ARG A 353 -61.05 -25.35 -23.17
CA ARG A 353 -61.42 -26.47 -24.07
C ARG A 353 -62.79 -26.99 -23.69
N GLN A 354 -63.81 -26.23 -24.06
CA GLN A 354 -65.15 -26.73 -24.40
C GLN A 354 -65.65 -25.92 -25.58
N ASP A 355 -65.43 -26.46 -26.79
CA ASP A 355 -66.38 -26.52 -27.92
C ASP A 355 -65.58 -26.74 -29.20
N GLU A 356 -65.65 -27.95 -29.74
CA GLU A 356 -65.99 -28.18 -31.16
C GLU A 356 -66.10 -29.68 -31.45
N SER A 357 -67.33 -30.04 -31.87
CA SER A 357 -67.78 -31.24 -32.61
C SER A 357 -67.98 -32.56 -31.85
#